data_AF-A0A6F9A5V9-F1
#
_entry.id   AF-A0A6F9A5V9-F1
#
_cell.length_a   1.000
_cell.length_b   1.000
_cell.length_c   1.000
_cell.angle_alpha   90.00
_cell.angle_beta   90.00
_cell.angle_gamma   90.00
#
_symmetry.space_group_name_H-M   'P 1'
#
loop_
_entity.id
_entity.type
_entity.pdbx_description
1 polymer ?
#
loop_
_entity_poly.entity_id
_entity_poly.type
_entity_poly.pdbx_seq_one_letter_code
_entity_poly.pdbx_strand_id
1 'polypeptide(L)'
;RQKSMNRKPSEGGRGKRYSYKLLHEYNVETVVVADPAMVSYHGSDAAKRFILTIMNMVFNLFQHKSLGIQINIRLTKLVLLQETPSDMYIGHHGEKMLESFCRWQQEEYGKKSVMSDFSTRWREDLPSVDTAILITRYCVHGMHCS
;
A
#
# COMPACT_ATOMS: atom_id res chain seq x y z
N ARG A 1 64.05 -0.80 48.66
CA ARG A 1 63.26 -1.98 49.12
C ARG A 1 61.81 -1.77 48.66
N GLN A 2 61.32 -2.65 47.80
CA GLN A 2 59.97 -2.66 47.19
C GLN A 2 58.84 -2.80 48.23
N LYS A 3 57.63 -2.30 47.89
CA LYS A 3 56.48 -3.20 47.62
C LYS A 3 55.34 -2.48 46.92
N SER A 4 55.01 -2.95 45.72
CA SER A 4 53.74 -2.66 45.03
C SER A 4 52.60 -3.44 45.68
N MET A 5 51.38 -2.89 45.67
CA MET A 5 50.17 -3.70 45.61
C MET A 5 49.05 -2.99 44.86
N ASN A 6 48.21 -3.83 44.27
CA ASN A 6 47.41 -3.67 43.07
C ASN A 6 45.91 -3.74 43.42
N ARG A 7 45.04 -3.32 42.48
CA ARG A 7 43.59 -3.60 42.33
C ARG A 7 42.64 -2.68 43.12
N LYS A 8 41.53 -2.13 42.60
CA LYS A 8 40.62 -2.53 41.49
C LYS A 8 39.99 -1.28 40.81
N PRO A 9 39.55 -1.35 39.54
CA PRO A 9 38.60 -0.40 38.98
C PRO A 9 37.17 -0.78 39.40
N SER A 10 36.49 0.10 40.11
CA SER A 10 35.07 -0.04 40.46
C SER A 10 34.19 0.43 39.30
N GLU A 11 33.46 -0.54 38.75
CA GLU A 11 32.05 -0.49 38.36
C GLU A 11 31.51 0.64 37.47
N GLY A 12 30.84 0.20 36.39
CA GLY A 12 29.44 0.58 36.25
C GLY A 12 29.09 1.47 35.07
N GLY A 13 30.00 1.77 34.16
CA GLY A 13 29.71 2.52 32.95
C GLY A 13 29.17 1.68 31.78
N ARG A 14 28.29 0.69 31.99
CA ARG A 14 27.52 0.10 30.87
C ARG A 14 26.47 1.12 30.46
N GLY A 15 26.91 2.17 29.77
CA GLY A 15 26.06 2.98 28.92
C GLY A 15 25.47 2.05 27.89
N LYS A 16 24.32 1.44 28.22
CA LYS A 16 23.36 0.97 27.23
C LYS A 16 23.01 2.21 26.45
N ARG A 17 23.78 2.46 25.39
CA ARG A 17 23.34 3.20 24.23
C ARG A 17 22.19 2.37 23.69
N TYR A 18 21.00 2.55 24.27
CA TYR A 18 19.77 2.39 23.55
C TYR A 18 19.89 3.41 22.42
N SER A 19 20.54 3.01 21.32
CA SER A 19 20.28 3.69 20.07
C SER A 19 18.78 3.53 19.91
N TYR A 20 18.07 4.63 20.10
CA TYR A 20 16.75 4.77 19.54
C TYR A 20 16.98 4.48 18.06
N LYS A 21 16.72 3.25 17.63
CA LYS A 21 16.51 3.00 16.22
C LYS A 21 15.30 3.87 15.93
N LEU A 22 15.52 5.03 15.32
CA LEU A 22 14.44 5.80 14.69
C LEU A 22 13.68 4.76 13.86
N LEU A 23 12.49 4.40 14.33
CA LEU A 23 11.61 3.52 13.58
C LEU A 23 11.38 4.25 12.27
N HIS A 24 11.90 3.69 11.17
CA HIS A 24 11.61 4.25 9.87
C HIS A 24 10.10 4.13 9.66
N GLU A 25 9.47 5.27 9.42
CA GLU A 25 8.05 5.39 9.13
C GLU A 25 7.88 5.45 7.62
N TYR A 26 7.14 4.50 7.07
CA TYR A 26 6.83 4.42 5.65
C TYR A 26 5.36 4.75 5.45
N ASN A 27 5.04 5.74 4.63
CA ASN A 27 3.68 6.00 4.20
C ASN A 27 3.48 5.40 2.82
N VAL A 28 2.39 4.66 2.64
CA VAL A 28 2.03 4.03 1.37
C VAL A 28 0.67 4.54 0.97
N GLU A 29 0.61 5.33 -0.10
CA GLU A 29 -0.63 5.85 -0.65
C GLU A 29 -1.25 4.84 -1.61
N THR A 30 -2.45 4.37 -1.27
CA THR A 30 -3.13 3.28 -1.97
C THR A 30 -4.42 3.76 -2.60
N VAL A 31 -4.60 3.46 -3.89
CA VAL A 31 -5.93 3.47 -4.53
C VAL A 31 -6.51 2.05 -4.54
N VAL A 32 -7.80 1.93 -4.21
CA VAL A 32 -8.53 0.67 -4.38
C VAL A 32 -9.58 0.87 -5.47
N VAL A 33 -9.65 -0.10 -6.38
CA VAL A 33 -10.56 -0.11 -7.52
C VAL A 33 -11.47 -1.33 -7.37
N ALA A 34 -12.77 -1.11 -7.28
CA ALA A 34 -13.78 -2.16 -7.39
C ALA A 34 -14.23 -2.23 -8.86
N ASP A 35 -14.15 -3.42 -9.45
CA ASP A 35 -14.60 -3.62 -10.83
C ASP A 35 -16.14 -3.61 -10.96
N PRO A 36 -16.67 -3.54 -12.19
CA PRO A 36 -18.12 -3.54 -12.40
C PRO A 36 -18.81 -4.81 -11.86
N ALA A 37 -18.15 -5.97 -11.90
CA ALA A 37 -18.70 -7.20 -11.36
C ALA A 37 -18.89 -7.14 -9.84
N MET A 38 -17.94 -6.56 -9.11
CA MET A 38 -18.03 -6.33 -7.66
C MET A 38 -19.14 -5.34 -7.32
N VAL A 39 -19.23 -4.23 -8.06
CA VAL A 39 -20.23 -3.17 -7.83
C VAL A 39 -21.64 -3.65 -8.19
N SER A 40 -21.82 -4.33 -9.31
CA SER A 40 -23.13 -4.85 -9.74
C SER A 40 -23.66 -5.94 -8.81
N TYR A 41 -22.78 -6.81 -8.28
CA TYR A 41 -23.20 -7.90 -7.40
C TYR A 41 -23.59 -7.41 -6.00
N HIS A 42 -22.80 -6.53 -5.39
CA HIS A 42 -23.04 -6.08 -4.01
C HIS A 42 -23.84 -4.77 -3.92
N GLY A 43 -23.85 -3.96 -4.98
CA GLY A 43 -24.27 -2.56 -4.93
C GLY A 43 -23.14 -1.64 -4.45
N SER A 44 -23.16 -0.38 -4.90
CA SER A 44 -22.11 0.62 -4.63
C SER A 44 -21.86 0.85 -3.14
N ASP A 45 -22.92 1.02 -2.34
CA ASP A 45 -22.82 1.29 -0.90
C ASP A 45 -22.28 0.10 -0.12
N ALA A 46 -22.75 -1.11 -0.41
CA ALA A 46 -22.27 -2.31 0.27
C ALA A 46 -20.83 -2.64 -0.12
N ALA A 47 -20.48 -2.54 -1.42
CA ALA A 47 -19.11 -2.71 -1.89
C ALA A 47 -18.16 -1.70 -1.23
N LYS A 48 -18.54 -0.41 -1.18
CA LYS A 48 -17.75 0.63 -0.51
C LYS A 48 -17.52 0.32 0.97
N ARG A 49 -18.58 0.00 1.73
CA ARG A 49 -18.46 -0.32 3.16
C ARG A 49 -17.58 -1.54 3.40
N PHE A 50 -17.74 -2.57 2.58
CA PHE A 50 -16.94 -3.79 2.65
C PHE A 50 -15.45 -3.49 2.43
N ILE A 51 -15.12 -2.74 1.37
CA ILE A 51 -13.75 -2.37 1.04
C ILE A 51 -13.12 -1.53 2.15
N LEU A 52 -13.85 -0.53 2.66
CA LEU A 52 -13.37 0.29 3.78
C LEU A 52 -13.12 -0.56 5.03
N THR A 53 -13.94 -1.57 5.28
CA THR A 53 -13.76 -2.50 6.40
C THR A 53 -12.49 -3.32 6.22
N ILE A 54 -12.24 -3.87 5.03
CA ILE A 54 -11.01 -4.60 4.71
C ILE A 54 -9.79 -3.69 4.88
N MET A 55 -9.82 -2.49 4.31
CA MET A 55 -8.69 -1.57 4.38
C MET A 55 -8.42 -1.11 5.82
N ASN A 56 -9.46 -0.99 6.66
CA ASN A 56 -9.28 -0.73 8.09
C ASN A 56 -8.64 -1.93 8.82
N MET A 57 -9.02 -3.16 8.48
CA MET A 57 -8.34 -4.35 9.01
C MET A 57 -6.87 -4.41 8.57
N VAL A 58 -6.59 -4.14 7.28
CA VAL A 58 -5.23 -4.05 6.73
C VAL A 58 -4.43 -2.98 7.46
N PHE A 59 -4.98 -1.78 7.63
CA PHE A 59 -4.33 -0.71 8.38
C PHE A 59 -3.91 -1.19 9.77
N ASN A 60 -4.84 -1.79 10.54
CA ASN A 60 -4.56 -2.29 11.89
C ASN A 60 -3.50 -3.40 11.91
N LEU A 61 -3.49 -4.28 10.90
CA LEU A 61 -2.48 -5.33 10.77
C LEU A 61 -1.07 -4.74 10.62
N PHE A 62 -0.93 -3.69 9.81
CA PHE A 62 0.36 -3.03 9.56
C PHE A 62 0.82 -2.09 10.69
N GLN A 63 -0.05 -1.77 11.64
CA GLN A 63 0.32 -1.09 12.89
C GLN A 63 0.87 -2.03 13.96
N HIS A 64 0.88 -3.35 13.72
CA HIS A 64 1.30 -4.31 14.72
C HIS A 64 2.82 -4.28 14.96
N LYS A 65 3.23 -4.18 16.23
CA LYS A 65 4.63 -3.99 16.65
C LYS A 65 5.57 -5.13 16.25
N SER A 66 5.04 -6.32 15.92
CA SER A 66 5.86 -7.46 15.47
C SER A 66 6.60 -7.18 14.16
N LEU A 67 6.17 -6.20 13.37
CA LEU A 67 6.81 -5.84 12.10
C LEU A 67 8.16 -5.14 12.31
N GLY A 68 8.41 -4.57 13.50
CA GLY A 68 9.68 -3.88 13.82
C GLY A 68 9.93 -2.59 13.04
N ILE A 69 9.00 -2.19 12.18
CA ILE A 69 8.94 -0.93 11.41
C ILE A 69 7.52 -0.38 11.47
N GLN A 70 7.34 0.91 11.18
CA GLN A 70 6.02 1.52 11.13
C GLN A 70 5.62 1.76 9.67
N ILE A 71 4.58 1.07 9.21
CA ILE A 71 4.03 1.24 7.86
C ILE A 71 2.62 1.80 7.97
N ASN A 72 2.39 3.00 7.44
CA ASN A 72 1.10 3.65 7.38
C ASN A 72 0.50 3.47 5.98
N ILE A 73 -0.37 2.48 5.82
CA ILE A 73 -1.14 2.28 4.60
C ILE A 73 -2.32 3.27 4.62
N ARG A 74 -2.39 4.15 3.62
CA ARG A 74 -3.43 5.17 3.50
C ARG A 74 -4.27 4.91 2.25
N LEU A 75 -5.56 4.67 2.44
CA LEU A 75 -6.50 4.66 1.32
C LEU A 75 -6.74 6.11 0.87
N THR A 76 -6.10 6.52 -0.22
CA THR A 76 -6.23 7.89 -0.76
C THR A 76 -7.38 8.02 -1.72
N LYS A 77 -7.73 6.94 -2.44
CA LYS A 77 -8.84 6.93 -3.38
C LYS A 77 -9.54 5.57 -3.43
N LEU A 78 -10.86 5.60 -3.51
CA LEU A 78 -11.70 4.43 -3.77
C LEU A 78 -12.47 4.67 -5.07
N VAL A 79 -12.25 3.83 -6.07
CA VAL A 79 -12.88 3.91 -7.38
C VAL A 79 -13.87 2.76 -7.51
N LEU A 80 -15.13 3.07 -7.81
CA LEU A 80 -16.16 2.08 -8.12
C LEU A 80 -16.45 2.18 -9.62
N LEU A 81 -15.94 1.22 -10.39
CA LEU A 81 -16.14 1.19 -11.84
C LEU A 81 -17.57 0.78 -12.16
N GLN A 82 -18.24 1.56 -13.01
CA GLN A 82 -19.54 1.19 -13.58
C GLN A 82 -19.35 0.30 -14.81
N GLU A 83 -18.29 0.54 -15.58
CA GLU A 83 -17.93 -0.22 -16.77
C GLU A 83 -16.40 -0.43 -16.77
N THR A 84 -15.95 -1.46 -17.47
CA THR A 84 -14.52 -1.76 -17.61
C THR A 84 -13.90 -0.79 -18.62
N PRO A 85 -12.84 -0.05 -18.26
CA PRO A 85 -12.11 0.80 -19.20
C PRO A 85 -11.63 0.01 -20.43
N SER A 86 -11.64 0.63 -21.61
CA SER A 86 -11.33 -0.04 -22.88
C SER A 86 -9.92 -0.62 -22.95
N ASP A 87 -8.98 -0.07 -22.18
CA ASP A 87 -7.58 -0.42 -22.09
C ASP A 87 -7.26 -1.44 -20.98
N MET A 88 -8.26 -1.79 -20.17
CA MET A 88 -8.19 -2.74 -19.07
C MET A 88 -8.90 -4.06 -19.42
N TYR A 89 -8.26 -5.18 -19.13
CA TYR A 89 -8.84 -6.51 -19.29
C TYR A 89 -9.21 -7.09 -17.92
N ILE A 90 -10.47 -7.51 -17.76
CA ILE A 90 -10.96 -8.21 -16.56
C ILE A 90 -11.59 -9.53 -17.00
N GLY A 91 -11.07 -10.65 -16.51
CA GLY A 91 -11.53 -12.00 -16.87
C GLY A 91 -10.80 -13.10 -16.12
N HIS A 92 -10.81 -14.34 -16.64
CA HIS A 92 -10.25 -15.49 -15.92
C HIS A 92 -8.72 -15.65 -16.00
N HIS A 93 -8.07 -14.94 -16.91
CA HIS A 93 -6.62 -14.96 -17.11
C HIS A 93 -5.95 -13.93 -16.19
N GLY A 94 -5.53 -14.37 -15.00
CA GLY A 94 -5.01 -13.48 -13.95
C GLY A 94 -3.78 -12.69 -14.35
N GLU A 95 -2.81 -13.32 -15.03
CA GLU A 95 -1.60 -12.65 -15.50
C GLU A 95 -1.92 -11.50 -16.45
N LYS A 96 -2.77 -11.77 -17.46
CA LYS A 96 -3.23 -10.75 -18.43
C LYS A 96 -4.04 -9.64 -17.76
N MET A 97 -4.87 -9.99 -16.77
CA MET A 97 -5.62 -9.00 -15.98
C MET A 97 -4.66 -8.09 -15.23
N LEU A 98 -3.70 -8.65 -14.49
CA LEU A 98 -2.74 -7.91 -13.69
C LEU A 98 -1.88 -6.98 -14.57
N GLU A 99 -1.37 -7.46 -15.70
CA GLU A 99 -0.59 -6.65 -16.64
C GLU A 99 -1.41 -5.46 -17.16
N SER A 100 -2.65 -5.70 -17.60
CA SER A 100 -3.53 -4.65 -18.09
C SER A 100 -3.90 -3.62 -17.02
N PHE A 101 -4.11 -4.07 -15.77
CA PHE A 101 -4.42 -3.21 -14.64
C PHE A 101 -3.23 -2.34 -14.25
N CYS A 102 -2.01 -2.89 -14.23
CA CYS A 102 -0.79 -2.12 -13.98
C CYS A 102 -0.57 -1.03 -15.03
N ARG A 103 -0.81 -1.32 -16.31
CA ARG A 103 -0.73 -0.32 -17.38
C ARG A 103 -1.74 0.82 -17.16
N TRP A 104 -3.01 0.48 -16.96
CA TRP A 104 -4.05 1.48 -16.67
C TRP A 104 -3.72 2.32 -15.43
N GLN A 105 -3.21 1.69 -14.36
CA GLN A 105 -2.81 2.39 -13.14
C GLN A 105 -1.70 3.41 -13.39
N GLN A 106 -0.70 3.05 -14.19
CA GLN A 106 0.39 3.95 -14.54
C GLN A 106 -0.07 5.13 -15.41
N GLU A 107 -1.05 4.91 -16.29
CA GLU A 107 -1.62 5.96 -17.13
C GLU A 107 -2.48 6.95 -16.32
N GLU A 108 -3.30 6.44 -15.41
CA GLU A 108 -4.22 7.25 -14.59
C GLU A 108 -3.56 7.88 -13.35
N TYR A 109 -2.66 7.14 -12.68
CA TYR A 109 -2.09 7.48 -11.38
C TYR A 109 -0.56 7.42 -11.32
N GLY A 110 0.11 7.22 -12.45
CA GLY A 110 1.57 7.17 -12.50
C GLY A 110 2.22 8.52 -12.21
N LYS A 111 3.43 8.48 -11.65
CA LYS A 111 4.28 9.66 -11.44
C LYS A 111 4.66 10.23 -12.81
N LYS A 112 4.07 11.36 -13.20
CA LYS A 112 4.53 12.11 -14.39
C LYS A 112 5.85 12.80 -14.03
N SER A 113 6.92 12.41 -14.72
CA SER A 113 8.20 13.13 -14.65
C SER A 113 7.97 14.60 -15.02
N VAL A 114 8.54 15.51 -14.22
CA VAL A 114 8.51 16.97 -14.39
C VAL A 114 9.30 17.33 -15.66
N MET A 115 8.72 17.07 -16.83
CA MET A 115 9.23 17.51 -18.13
C MET A 115 8.16 17.42 -19.24
N SER A 116 6.91 17.78 -18.94
CA SER A 116 5.88 18.04 -19.97
C SER A 116 5.01 19.25 -19.59
N ASP A 117 5.67 20.40 -19.38
CA ASP A 117 5.00 21.68 -19.21
C ASP A 117 4.38 22.14 -20.53
N PHE A 118 3.05 22.19 -20.60
CA PHE A 118 2.25 23.38 -20.95
C PHE A 118 0.71 23.10 -21.05
N SER A 119 0.25 21.85 -20.90
CA SER A 119 -1.19 21.49 -21.08
C SER A 119 -1.96 21.21 -19.78
N THR A 120 -1.28 21.01 -18.64
CA THR A 120 -1.90 20.45 -17.43
C THR A 120 -2.44 21.44 -16.41
N ARG A 121 -2.67 22.71 -16.78
CA ARG A 121 -3.20 23.75 -15.86
C ARG A 121 -4.59 23.42 -15.27
N TRP A 122 -5.22 22.31 -15.68
CA TRP A 122 -6.51 21.82 -15.16
C TRP A 122 -6.46 20.40 -14.59
N ARG A 123 -5.27 19.77 -14.48
CA ARG A 123 -5.09 18.40 -13.94
C ARG A 123 -4.23 18.39 -12.67
N GLU A 124 -4.34 19.41 -11.83
CA GLU A 124 -3.45 19.67 -10.69
C GLU A 124 -3.79 18.91 -9.38
N ASP A 125 -4.89 18.13 -9.28
CA ASP A 125 -5.31 17.56 -7.99
C ASP A 125 -5.27 16.03 -7.86
N LEU A 126 -4.70 15.28 -8.80
CA LEU A 126 -4.60 13.82 -8.63
C LEU A 126 -3.17 13.41 -8.23
N PRO A 127 -2.90 13.18 -6.93
CA PRO A 127 -1.59 12.73 -6.48
C PRO A 127 -1.29 11.37 -7.11
N SER A 128 -0.04 11.21 -7.53
CA SER A 128 0.47 9.89 -7.91
C SER A 128 0.36 8.95 -6.71
N VAL A 129 -0.13 7.75 -6.92
CA VAL A 129 -0.25 6.74 -5.85
C VAL A 129 0.97 5.82 -5.85
N ASP A 130 1.32 5.28 -4.69
CA ASP A 130 2.41 4.30 -4.58
C ASP A 130 1.96 2.90 -4.95
N THR A 131 0.67 2.59 -4.75
CA THR A 131 0.11 1.28 -5.05
C THR A 131 -1.37 1.37 -5.44
N ALA A 132 -1.81 0.43 -6.28
CA ALA A 132 -3.21 0.23 -6.62
C ALA A 132 -3.62 -1.22 -6.39
N ILE A 133 -4.85 -1.41 -5.90
CA ILE A 133 -5.44 -2.71 -5.63
C ILE A 133 -6.73 -2.84 -6.44
N LEU A 134 -6.83 -3.88 -7.27
CA LEU A 134 -8.06 -4.26 -7.96
C LEU A 134 -8.82 -5.31 -7.14
N ILE A 135 -10.09 -5.05 -6.87
CA ILE A 135 -11.02 -5.99 -6.23
C ILE A 135 -12.03 -6.44 -7.28
N THR A 136 -12.02 -7.73 -7.57
CA THR A 136 -12.85 -8.36 -8.59
C THR A 136 -13.52 -9.63 -8.08
N ARG A 137 -14.68 -9.95 -8.64
CA ARG A 137 -15.39 -11.23 -8.42
C ARG A 137 -14.98 -12.31 -9.42
N TYR A 138 -14.14 -12.01 -10.42
CA TYR A 138 -13.69 -13.00 -11.39
C TYR A 138 -12.71 -13.99 -10.78
N CYS A 139 -12.97 -15.27 -11.03
CA CYS A 139 -12.11 -16.37 -10.65
C CYS A 139 -10.90 -16.43 -11.57
N VAL A 140 -9.72 -16.12 -11.03
CA VAL A 140 -8.47 -16.39 -11.74
C VAL A 140 -8.26 -17.90 -11.77
N HIS A 141 -8.16 -18.49 -12.97
CA HIS A 141 -7.98 -19.95 -13.14
C HIS A 141 -6.81 -20.46 -12.29
N GLY A 142 -7.06 -21.47 -11.46
CA GLY A 142 -6.10 -22.02 -10.49
C GLY A 142 -6.54 -21.93 -9.03
N MET A 143 -7.57 -21.13 -8.72
CA MET A 143 -8.27 -21.19 -7.44
C MET A 143 -9.69 -21.70 -7.68
N HIS A 144 -10.06 -22.83 -7.04
CA HIS A 144 -11.44 -23.31 -7.04
C HIS A 144 -12.34 -22.19 -6.49
N CYS A 145 -13.20 -21.64 -7.34
CA CYS A 145 -14.23 -20.73 -6.88
C CYS A 145 -15.38 -21.53 -6.27
N SER A 146 -15.68 -21.24 -5.01
CA SER A 146 -16.84 -21.76 -4.27
C SER A 146 -18.05 -20.85 -4.43
#